data_AF-E9PNR6-F1
#
_entry.id   AF-E9PNR6-F1
#
_cell.length_a   1.000
_cell.length_b   1.000
_cell.length_c   1.000
_cell.angle_alpha   90.00
_cell.angle_beta   90.00
_cell.angle_gamma   90.00
#
_symmetry.space_group_name_H-M   'P 1'
#
loop_
_entity.id
_entity.type
_entity.pdbx_description
1 polymer ?
#
loop_
_entity_poly.entity_id
_entity_poly.type
_entity_poly.pdbx_seq_one_letter_code
_entity_poly.pdbx_strand_id
1 'polypeptide(L)'
;MDPLSELQDDLTLDDTSEALNQLKLASIDEKNWPSDEMPDFPKSDDSKSSSPELVTHLKWDDPYYDIARHQIVEVAGDDKYGRKIIVFSACRMPPSHQLDHSKLLGYLKHTLDQYVESDYTLLYLHHGLTSDNKPSLSWLRDAYREFDRKYKKNIKALYIVHPTMFIKTLLILFKPLISFKFGQKIFYVNYL
;
A
#
# COMPACT_ATOMS: atom_id res chain seq x y z
N MET A 1 9.64 14.75 56.96
CA MET A 1 8.57 13.98 56.29
C MET A 1 8.44 14.56 54.90
N ASP A 2 9.26 14.07 53.98
CA ASP A 2 9.27 14.43 52.56
C ASP A 2 8.28 13.52 51.81
N PRO A 3 7.34 14.06 51.02
CA PRO A 3 6.35 13.28 50.28
C PRO A 3 6.89 12.70 48.96
N LEU A 4 8.20 12.53 48.84
CA LEU A 4 8.89 12.06 47.62
C LEU A 4 9.65 10.75 47.82
N SER A 5 9.47 10.07 48.96
CA SER A 5 10.10 8.77 49.24
C SER A 5 9.18 7.57 49.01
N GLU A 6 7.93 7.75 48.58
CA GLU A 6 6.92 6.68 48.43
C GLU A 6 6.54 6.33 46.97
N LEU A 7 7.39 6.68 45.99
CA LEU A 7 7.11 6.37 44.57
C LEU A 7 8.26 5.65 43.86
N GLN A 8 9.14 4.99 44.61
CA GLN A 8 10.33 4.30 44.07
C GLN A 8 10.29 2.75 44.22
N ASP A 9 9.24 2.15 44.78
CA ASP A 9 9.21 0.70 45.06
C ASP A 9 8.01 -0.02 44.42
N ASP A 10 7.90 -0.02 43.08
CA ASP A 10 7.05 -1.03 42.42
C ASP A 10 7.44 -1.32 40.95
N LEU A 11 8.70 -1.69 40.72
CA LEU A 11 9.11 -2.37 39.48
C LEU A 11 9.93 -3.61 39.84
N THR A 12 9.23 -4.63 40.33
CA THR A 12 9.74 -5.98 40.48
C THR A 12 10.09 -6.54 39.10
N LEU A 13 11.39 -6.66 38.82
CA LEU A 13 11.95 -7.29 37.62
C LEU A 13 11.62 -8.79 37.50
N ASP A 14 11.00 -9.40 38.52
CA ASP A 14 10.65 -10.82 38.55
C ASP A 14 9.41 -11.16 37.71
N ASP A 15 8.42 -10.26 37.63
CA ASP A 15 7.14 -10.52 36.93
C ASP A 15 7.28 -10.57 35.40
N THR A 16 8.31 -9.91 34.86
CA THR A 16 8.58 -9.93 33.41
C THR A 16 9.18 -11.25 32.94
N SER A 17 9.83 -12.00 33.84
CA SER A 17 10.44 -13.30 33.53
C SER A 17 9.38 -14.41 33.43
N GLU A 18 8.34 -14.37 34.27
CA GLU A 18 7.21 -15.30 34.19
C GLU A 18 6.37 -15.05 32.94
N ALA A 19 6.15 -13.80 32.55
CA ALA A 19 5.45 -13.45 31.31
C ALA A 19 6.20 -13.95 30.05
N LEU A 20 7.53 -13.90 30.04
CA LEU A 20 8.36 -14.40 28.94
C LEU A 20 8.41 -15.95 28.88
N ASN A 21 8.27 -16.62 30.02
CA ASN A 21 8.15 -18.09 30.06
C ASN A 21 6.78 -18.57 29.55
N GLN A 22 5.70 -17.81 29.78
CA GLN A 22 4.37 -18.14 29.23
C GLN A 22 4.26 -17.88 27.72
N LEU A 23 4.98 -16.90 27.17
CA LEU A 23 5.06 -16.65 25.72
C LEU A 23 5.95 -17.66 24.96
N LYS A 24 6.74 -18.47 25.66
CA LYS A 24 7.63 -19.49 25.08
C LYS A 24 7.02 -20.90 25.03
N LEU A 25 5.87 -21.11 25.68
CA LEU A 25 5.16 -22.40 25.76
C LEU A 25 4.01 -22.57 24.76
N ALA A 26 3.69 -21.55 23.96
CA ALA A 26 2.86 -21.72 22.76
C ALA A 26 3.73 -21.97 21.51
N SER A 27 4.67 -22.91 21.65
CA SER A 27 5.36 -23.51 20.52
C SER A 27 4.42 -24.54 19.92
N ILE A 28 3.98 -24.26 18.71
CA ILE A 28 3.06 -25.08 17.91
C ILE A 28 3.62 -26.50 17.78
N ASP A 29 2.82 -27.48 18.16
CA ASP A 29 3.10 -28.92 18.01
C ASP A 29 3.42 -29.27 16.54
N GLU A 30 4.70 -29.51 16.26
CA GLU A 30 5.13 -30.33 15.12
C GLU A 30 4.89 -31.80 15.45
N LYS A 31 3.71 -32.34 15.06
CA LYS A 31 3.49 -33.73 14.57
C LYS A 31 2.03 -34.12 14.69
N ASN A 32 1.27 -33.95 13.61
CA ASN A 32 0.31 -34.97 13.20
C ASN A 32 -0.11 -34.75 11.74
N TRP A 33 0.76 -35.12 10.78
CA TRP A 33 0.35 -35.22 9.38
C TRP A 33 -0.11 -36.66 9.10
N PRO A 34 -1.35 -36.90 8.65
CA PRO A 34 -1.80 -38.23 8.23
C PRO A 34 -1.06 -38.66 6.96
N SER A 35 -0.66 -39.92 6.87
CA SER A 35 0.07 -40.49 5.73
C SER A 35 -0.72 -40.40 4.41
N ASP A 36 0.03 -40.29 3.31
CA ASP A 36 -0.45 -40.31 1.92
C ASP A 36 -1.19 -41.62 1.59
N GLU A 37 -2.50 -41.63 1.79
CA GLU A 37 -3.41 -42.46 1.00
C GLU A 37 -4.38 -41.55 0.26
N MET A 38 -4.24 -41.59 -1.08
CA MET A 38 -4.95 -40.74 -2.03
C MET A 38 -6.39 -41.25 -2.18
N PRO A 39 -7.44 -40.44 -1.88
CA PRO A 39 -8.79 -40.80 -2.26
C PRO A 39 -8.96 -40.52 -3.76
N ASP A 40 -9.36 -41.56 -4.50
CA ASP A 40 -9.64 -41.49 -5.93
C ASP A 40 -10.95 -40.70 -6.15
N PHE A 41 -10.84 -39.44 -6.53
CA PHE A 41 -12.01 -38.60 -6.84
C PHE A 41 -12.32 -38.64 -8.34
N PRO A 42 -13.61 -38.83 -8.74
CA PRO A 42 -13.98 -38.93 -10.14
C PRO A 42 -13.76 -37.60 -10.87
N LYS A 43 -13.18 -37.65 -12.08
CA LYS A 43 -13.13 -36.51 -13.00
C LYS A 43 -14.55 -36.04 -13.33
N SER A 44 -14.86 -34.79 -13.00
CA SER A 44 -16.07 -34.11 -13.44
C SER A 44 -15.73 -32.77 -14.10
N ASP A 45 -15.83 -32.80 -15.42
CA ASP A 45 -16.15 -31.77 -16.41
C ASP A 45 -15.98 -30.27 -16.08
N ASP A 46 -15.25 -29.63 -17.01
CA ASP A 46 -15.03 -28.19 -17.16
C ASP A 46 -16.32 -27.37 -17.00
N SER A 47 -16.42 -26.68 -15.87
CA SER A 47 -17.34 -25.55 -15.69
C SER A 47 -16.55 -24.38 -15.13
N LYS A 48 -16.33 -23.37 -15.98
CA LYS A 48 -15.70 -22.07 -15.68
C LYS A 48 -16.16 -21.53 -14.32
N SER A 49 -15.31 -21.69 -13.31
CA SER A 49 -15.35 -20.91 -12.08
C SER A 49 -14.65 -19.58 -12.37
N SER A 50 -15.43 -18.54 -12.63
CA SER A 50 -14.94 -17.17 -12.70
C SER A 50 -14.59 -16.69 -11.29
N SER A 51 -13.36 -16.98 -10.89
CA SER A 51 -12.66 -16.23 -9.85
C SER A 51 -12.67 -14.75 -10.24
N PRO A 52 -12.90 -13.78 -9.34
CA PRO A 52 -12.93 -12.37 -9.70
C PRO A 52 -11.58 -11.98 -10.30
N GLU A 53 -11.55 -11.73 -11.60
CA GLU A 53 -10.34 -11.35 -12.33
C GLU A 53 -9.79 -10.05 -11.72
N LEU A 54 -8.64 -10.16 -11.05
CA LEU A 54 -7.81 -9.02 -10.70
C LEU A 54 -7.50 -8.27 -12.00
N VAL A 55 -7.87 -7.00 -12.05
CA VAL A 55 -7.77 -6.07 -13.20
C VAL A 55 -6.31 -5.79 -13.65
N THR A 56 -5.34 -6.58 -13.19
CA THR A 56 -3.90 -6.30 -13.33
C THR A 56 -3.24 -7.01 -14.50
N HIS A 57 -3.92 -7.91 -15.20
CA HIS A 57 -3.31 -8.64 -16.32
C HIS A 57 -3.58 -7.95 -17.66
N LEU A 58 -2.86 -6.86 -17.92
CA LEU A 58 -2.82 -6.28 -19.27
C LEU A 58 -2.39 -7.35 -20.29
N LYS A 59 -2.92 -7.26 -21.51
CA LYS A 59 -2.46 -8.11 -22.60
C LYS A 59 -0.99 -7.80 -22.92
N TRP A 60 -0.27 -8.79 -23.45
CA TRP A 60 1.18 -8.69 -23.68
C TRP A 60 1.55 -7.66 -24.75
N ASP A 61 0.58 -7.27 -25.58
CA ASP A 61 0.68 -6.23 -26.60
C ASP A 61 0.37 -4.82 -26.08
N ASP A 62 -0.04 -4.68 -24.81
CA ASP A 62 -0.33 -3.39 -24.22
C ASP A 62 0.97 -2.57 -24.02
N PRO A 63 0.98 -1.28 -24.39
CA PRO A 63 2.16 -0.42 -24.26
C PRO A 63 2.70 -0.27 -22.83
N TYR A 64 1.91 -0.61 -21.81
CA TYR A 64 2.28 -0.54 -20.39
C TYR A 64 2.48 -1.92 -19.73
N TYR A 65 2.47 -3.01 -20.49
CA TYR A 65 2.64 -4.37 -19.96
C TYR A 65 3.92 -4.52 -19.12
N ASP A 66 5.01 -3.90 -19.56
CA ASP A 66 6.31 -3.88 -18.90
C ASP A 66 6.27 -3.28 -17.49
N ILE A 67 5.34 -2.36 -17.23
CA ILE A 67 5.13 -1.70 -15.93
C ILE A 67 4.05 -2.40 -15.11
N ALA A 68 2.94 -2.77 -15.75
CA ALA A 68 1.81 -3.40 -15.08
C ALA A 68 2.18 -4.72 -14.39
N ARG A 69 3.09 -5.50 -15.01
CA ARG A 69 3.61 -6.76 -14.43
C ARG A 69 4.29 -6.58 -13.07
N HIS A 70 4.78 -5.37 -12.75
CA HIS A 70 5.37 -5.08 -11.44
C HIS A 70 4.32 -4.86 -10.36
N GLN A 71 3.04 -4.72 -10.72
CA GLN A 71 1.93 -4.50 -9.79
C GLN A 71 2.14 -3.27 -8.88
N ILE A 72 2.70 -2.20 -9.46
CA ILE A 72 2.92 -0.92 -8.77
C ILE A 72 1.59 -0.25 -8.44
N VAL A 73 0.58 -0.41 -9.31
CA VAL A 73 -0.77 0.12 -9.13
C VAL A 73 -1.75 -1.04 -9.15
N GLU A 74 -2.60 -1.14 -8.13
CA GLU A 74 -3.62 -2.18 -7.99
C GLU A 74 -4.94 -1.59 -7.51
N VAL A 75 -6.04 -2.28 -7.82
CA VAL A 75 -7.37 -1.95 -7.29
C VAL A 75 -7.70 -2.98 -6.23
N ALA A 76 -7.64 -2.57 -4.96
CA ALA A 76 -7.75 -3.46 -3.80
C ALA A 76 -9.20 -3.72 -3.34
N GLY A 77 -10.20 -3.28 -4.12
CA GLY A 77 -11.62 -3.44 -3.81
C GLY A 77 -12.31 -2.10 -3.56
N ASP A 78 -13.30 -2.10 -2.67
CA ASP A 78 -14.13 -0.96 -2.33
C ASP A 78 -14.03 -0.60 -0.84
N ASP A 79 -14.07 0.68 -0.51
CA ASP A 79 -14.16 1.13 0.86
C ASP A 79 -15.59 1.04 1.42
N LYS A 80 -15.77 1.39 2.70
CA LYS A 80 -17.07 1.33 3.38
C LYS A 80 -18.20 2.15 2.74
N TYR A 81 -17.89 3.02 1.79
CA TYR A 81 -18.86 3.81 1.03
C TYR A 81 -19.03 3.32 -0.40
N GLY A 82 -18.48 2.15 -0.76
CA GLY A 82 -18.53 1.60 -2.11
C GLY A 82 -17.60 2.29 -3.10
N ARG A 83 -16.58 3.01 -2.61
CA ARG A 83 -15.62 3.74 -3.48
C ARG A 83 -14.40 2.87 -3.72
N LYS A 84 -13.95 2.79 -4.97
CA LYS A 84 -12.77 1.99 -5.33
C LYS A 84 -11.54 2.44 -4.55
N ILE A 85 -10.80 1.48 -4.00
CA ILE A 85 -9.51 1.69 -3.35
C ILE A 85 -8.42 1.38 -4.35
N ILE A 86 -7.69 2.42 -4.76
CA ILE A 86 -6.54 2.32 -5.66
C ILE A 86 -5.29 2.37 -4.82
N VAL A 87 -4.45 1.35 -4.91
CA VAL A 87 -3.22 1.20 -4.15
C VAL A 87 -2.03 1.48 -5.04
N PHE A 88 -1.14 2.36 -4.59
CA PHE A 88 0.16 2.60 -5.19
C PHE A 88 1.25 2.07 -4.25
N SER A 89 2.01 1.09 -4.71
CA SER A 89 3.01 0.35 -3.93
C SER A 89 4.42 0.74 -4.32
N ALA A 90 5.08 1.57 -3.52
CA ALA A 90 6.45 2.03 -3.81
C ALA A 90 7.47 0.89 -3.77
N CYS A 91 7.28 -0.12 -2.90
CA CYS A 91 8.16 -1.29 -2.78
C CYS A 91 8.25 -2.14 -4.04
N ARG A 92 7.26 -2.02 -4.92
CA ARG A 92 7.20 -2.76 -6.18
C ARG A 92 7.79 -1.99 -7.35
N MET A 93 8.23 -0.75 -7.14
CA MET A 93 8.90 0.02 -8.18
C MET A 93 10.31 -0.53 -8.37
N PRO A 94 10.68 -0.97 -9.59
CA PRO A 94 12.06 -1.33 -9.90
C PRO A 94 12.99 -0.11 -9.82
N PRO A 95 14.32 -0.33 -9.83
CA PRO A 95 15.31 0.73 -9.86
C PRO A 95 15.07 1.77 -10.95
N SER A 96 15.37 3.04 -10.66
CA SER A 96 15.12 4.19 -11.53
C SER A 96 15.74 4.03 -12.94
N HIS A 97 16.87 3.34 -13.04
CA HIS A 97 17.53 3.05 -14.31
C HIS A 97 16.82 2.00 -15.18
N GLN A 98 15.94 1.19 -14.59
CA GLN A 98 15.13 0.17 -15.28
C GLN A 98 13.69 0.61 -15.48
N LEU A 99 13.30 1.74 -14.87
CA LEU A 99 11.93 2.24 -14.90
C LEU A 99 11.85 3.53 -15.70
N ASP A 100 11.16 3.47 -16.82
CA ASP A 100 10.76 4.68 -17.53
C ASP A 100 9.65 5.40 -16.75
N HIS A 101 10.05 6.52 -16.14
CA HIS A 101 9.18 7.35 -15.33
C HIS A 101 8.06 8.01 -16.14
N SER A 102 8.28 8.26 -17.43
CA SER A 102 7.26 8.82 -18.33
C SER A 102 6.20 7.76 -18.63
N LYS A 103 6.63 6.52 -18.92
CA LYS A 103 5.69 5.39 -19.07
C LYS A 103 4.97 5.07 -17.76
N LEU A 104 5.63 5.15 -16.60
CA LEU A 104 4.96 4.96 -15.30
C LEU A 104 3.86 5.99 -15.08
N LEU A 105 4.13 7.25 -15.40
CA LEU A 105 3.11 8.30 -15.33
C LEU A 105 1.95 8.01 -16.28
N GLY A 106 2.24 7.57 -17.51
CA GLY A 106 1.24 7.15 -18.49
C GLY A 106 0.38 5.98 -18.00
N TYR A 107 1.00 4.95 -17.42
CA TYR A 107 0.31 3.79 -16.85
C TYR A 107 -0.57 4.18 -15.65
N LEU A 108 -0.06 5.04 -14.76
CA LEU A 108 -0.84 5.55 -13.64
C LEU A 108 -2.05 6.35 -14.13
N LYS A 109 -1.87 7.19 -15.14
CA LYS A 109 -2.96 7.94 -15.78
C LYS A 109 -3.98 6.99 -16.42
N HIS A 110 -3.52 6.01 -17.20
CA HIS A 110 -4.37 5.00 -17.83
C HIS A 110 -5.21 4.22 -16.81
N THR A 111 -4.60 3.84 -15.69
CA THR A 111 -5.31 3.13 -14.61
C THR A 111 -6.32 4.03 -13.92
N LEU A 112 -5.93 5.26 -13.57
CA LEU A 112 -6.82 6.21 -12.88
C LEU A 112 -7.97 6.66 -13.79
N ASP A 113 -7.76 6.77 -15.10
CA ASP A 113 -8.79 7.18 -16.06
C ASP A 113 -10.03 6.26 -16.03
N GLN A 114 -9.88 5.01 -15.62
CA GLN A 114 -10.98 4.05 -15.48
C GLN A 114 -11.88 4.33 -14.27
N TYR A 115 -11.38 5.06 -13.26
CA TYR A 115 -12.06 5.26 -11.98
C TYR A 115 -12.29 6.73 -11.64
N VAL A 116 -11.60 7.64 -12.31
CA VAL A 116 -11.57 9.07 -11.99
C VAL A 116 -12.92 9.75 -12.14
N GLU A 117 -13.87 9.20 -12.90
CA GLU A 117 -15.21 9.78 -13.04
C GLU A 117 -16.06 9.61 -11.77
N SER A 118 -15.75 8.59 -10.96
CA SER A 118 -16.42 8.29 -9.70
C SER A 118 -15.56 8.70 -8.50
N ASP A 119 -16.19 8.79 -7.33
CA ASP A 119 -15.47 9.03 -6.08
C ASP A 119 -14.61 7.81 -5.71
N TYR A 120 -13.34 8.04 -5.36
CA TYR A 120 -12.38 6.97 -5.06
C TYR A 120 -11.45 7.32 -3.90
N THR A 121 -10.80 6.29 -3.36
CA THR A 121 -9.80 6.40 -2.30
C THR A 121 -8.45 5.95 -2.84
N LEU A 122 -7.39 6.71 -2.55
CA LEU A 122 -6.03 6.42 -2.98
C LEU A 122 -5.20 6.02 -1.74
N LEU A 123 -4.52 4.89 -1.82
CA LEU A 123 -3.63 4.37 -0.77
C LEU A 123 -2.21 4.36 -1.32
N TYR A 124 -1.34 5.19 -0.78
CA TYR A 124 0.07 5.24 -1.13
C TYR A 124 0.88 4.51 -0.06
N LEU A 125 1.42 3.36 -0.42
CA LEU A 125 2.35 2.58 0.41
C LEU A 125 3.76 3.05 0.10
N HIS A 126 4.36 3.78 1.04
CA HIS A 126 5.69 4.35 0.84
C HIS A 126 6.83 3.36 1.10
N HIS A 127 6.56 2.26 1.81
CA HIS A 127 7.57 1.25 2.15
C HIS A 127 8.33 0.79 0.89
N GLY A 128 9.65 0.59 1.02
CA GLY A 128 10.51 0.12 -0.08
C GLY A 128 10.96 1.19 -1.08
N LEU A 129 10.61 2.48 -0.89
CA LEU A 129 11.23 3.55 -1.68
C LEU A 129 12.66 3.83 -1.21
N THR A 130 13.65 3.42 -2.01
CA THR A 130 15.08 3.74 -1.79
C THR A 130 15.51 4.97 -2.60
N SER A 131 16.72 5.49 -2.36
CA SER A 131 17.31 6.56 -3.18
C SER A 131 17.34 6.20 -4.67
N ASP A 132 17.50 4.91 -4.96
CA ASP A 132 17.75 4.40 -6.30
C ASP A 132 16.45 4.25 -7.11
N ASN A 133 15.29 4.25 -6.45
CA ASN A 133 13.97 4.09 -7.06
C ASN A 133 13.13 5.36 -6.96
N LYS A 134 13.70 6.42 -6.38
CA LYS A 134 12.98 7.65 -6.07
C LYS A 134 12.86 8.55 -7.31
N PRO A 135 11.64 8.94 -7.70
CA PRO A 135 11.47 9.91 -8.78
C PRO A 135 12.03 11.28 -8.39
N SER A 136 12.52 12.02 -9.39
CA SER A 136 13.03 13.37 -9.20
C SER A 136 11.92 14.34 -8.79
N LEU A 137 12.29 15.45 -8.13
CA LEU A 137 11.33 16.50 -7.76
C LEU A 137 10.67 17.14 -8.98
N SER A 138 11.38 17.25 -10.11
CA SER A 138 10.82 17.71 -11.37
C SER A 138 9.74 16.76 -11.87
N TRP A 139 10.03 15.45 -11.91
CA TRP A 139 9.03 14.45 -12.30
C TRP A 139 7.78 14.49 -11.41
N LEU A 140 7.95 14.62 -10.09
CA LEU A 140 6.81 14.73 -9.16
C LEU A 140 5.95 15.97 -9.44
N ARG A 141 6.60 17.10 -9.77
CA ARG A 141 5.90 18.32 -10.16
C ARG A 141 5.15 18.14 -11.47
N ASP A 142 5.78 17.48 -12.45
CA ASP A 142 5.20 17.25 -13.77
C ASP A 142 4.03 16.27 -13.68
N ALA A 143 4.19 15.18 -12.93
CA ALA A 143 3.11 14.25 -12.60
C ALA A 143 1.93 14.97 -11.93
N TYR A 144 2.19 15.85 -10.96
CA TYR A 144 1.12 16.63 -10.32
C TYR A 144 0.40 17.56 -11.32
N ARG A 145 1.09 18.07 -12.34
CA ARG A 145 0.47 18.89 -13.40
C ARG A 145 -0.34 18.05 -14.38
N GLU A 146 0.18 16.87 -14.76
CA GLU A 146 -0.49 15.92 -15.64
C GLU A 146 -1.82 15.44 -15.06
N PHE A 147 -1.90 15.29 -13.73
CA PHE A 147 -3.16 15.02 -13.05
C PHE A 147 -4.01 16.29 -12.90
N ASP A 148 -4.85 16.54 -13.89
CA ASP A 148 -5.84 17.61 -13.94
C ASP A 148 -6.89 17.57 -12.80
N ARG A 149 -7.84 18.51 -12.85
CA ARG A 149 -8.92 18.67 -11.86
C ARG A 149 -9.72 17.38 -11.61
N LYS A 150 -9.97 16.56 -12.64
CA LYS A 150 -10.79 15.35 -12.52
C LYS A 150 -10.21 14.35 -11.50
N TYR A 151 -8.90 14.13 -11.54
CA TYR A 151 -8.19 13.23 -10.62
C TYR A 151 -8.28 13.71 -9.17
N LYS A 152 -8.05 15.00 -8.94
CA LYS A 152 -7.98 15.58 -7.59
C LYS A 152 -9.36 15.80 -6.95
N LYS A 153 -10.38 16.08 -7.75
CA LYS A 153 -11.73 16.40 -7.26
C LYS A 153 -12.38 15.16 -6.62
N ASN A 154 -12.25 14.01 -7.27
CA ASN A 154 -12.99 12.81 -6.94
C ASN A 154 -12.27 11.88 -5.94
N ILE A 155 -10.98 12.13 -5.66
CA ILE A 155 -10.32 11.56 -4.47
C ILE A 155 -11.08 12.02 -3.23
N LYS A 156 -11.46 11.11 -2.34
CA LYS A 156 -12.04 11.45 -1.03
C LYS A 156 -11.07 11.31 0.11
N ALA A 157 -10.18 10.34 0.02
CA ALA A 157 -9.10 10.15 0.96
C ALA A 157 -7.85 9.70 0.21
N LEU A 158 -6.71 10.29 0.57
CA LEU A 158 -5.37 9.87 0.19
C LEU A 158 -4.66 9.42 1.46
N TYR A 159 -4.55 8.12 1.66
CA TYR A 159 -3.82 7.54 2.78
C TYR A 159 -2.36 7.34 2.39
N ILE A 160 -1.45 7.93 3.16
CA ILE A 160 -0.02 7.74 3.02
C ILE A 160 0.44 6.86 4.17
N VAL A 161 0.78 5.61 3.85
CA VAL A 161 1.22 4.61 4.81
C VAL A 161 2.74 4.63 4.91
N HIS A 162 3.25 4.68 6.15
CA HIS A 162 4.66 4.83 6.50
C HIS A 162 5.31 6.08 5.88
N PRO A 163 4.81 7.29 6.16
CA PRO A 163 5.40 8.52 5.62
C PRO A 163 6.82 8.74 6.16
N THR A 164 7.81 8.78 5.27
CA THR A 164 9.17 9.23 5.62
C THR A 164 9.27 10.74 5.77
N MET A 165 10.39 11.22 6.30
CA MET A 165 10.69 12.67 6.32
C MET A 165 10.68 13.25 4.90
N PHE A 166 11.15 12.50 3.90
CA PHE A 166 11.15 12.95 2.52
C PHE A 166 9.73 13.28 2.01
N ILE A 167 8.75 12.37 2.18
CA ILE A 167 7.39 12.62 1.68
C ILE A 167 6.72 13.78 2.44
N LYS A 168 7.00 13.92 3.74
CA LYS A 168 6.49 15.04 4.55
C LYS A 168 7.03 16.38 4.05
N THR A 169 8.35 16.47 3.86
CA THR A 169 9.01 17.67 3.30
C THR A 169 8.49 17.97 1.88
N LEU A 170 8.32 16.94 1.06
CA LEU A 170 7.81 17.06 -0.29
C LEU A 170 6.40 17.68 -0.32
N LEU A 171 5.50 17.20 0.54
CA LEU A 171 4.13 17.72 0.64
C LEU A 171 4.10 19.17 1.18
N ILE A 172 5.02 19.54 2.07
CA ILE A 172 5.19 20.92 2.52
C ILE A 172 5.69 21.81 1.36
N LEU A 173 6.65 21.33 0.58
CA LEU A 173 7.18 22.05 -0.59
C LEU A 173 6.12 22.20 -1.69
N PHE A 174 5.26 21.21 -1.88
CA PHE A 174 4.14 21.27 -2.82
C PHE A 174 2.87 21.90 -2.25
N LYS A 175 2.85 22.31 -0.98
CA LYS A 175 1.71 23.01 -0.37
C LYS A 175 1.17 24.20 -1.19
N PRO A 176 1.97 25.06 -1.84
CA PRO A 176 1.44 26.11 -2.73
C PRO A 176 0.81 25.58 -4.02
N LEU A 177 1.20 24.39 -4.49
CA LEU A 177 0.61 23.75 -5.67
C LEU A 177 -0.65 22.95 -5.31
N ILE A 178 -0.72 22.45 -4.08
CA ILE A 178 -1.82 21.67 -3.53
C ILE A 178 -2.94 22.61 -3.05
N SER A 179 -4.15 22.42 -3.58
CA SER A 179 -5.31 23.15 -3.07
C SER A 179 -5.58 22.81 -1.60
N PHE A 180 -5.98 23.80 -0.80
CA PHE A 180 -6.38 23.60 0.61
C PHE A 180 -7.38 22.45 0.79
N LYS A 181 -8.37 22.35 -0.12
CA LYS A 181 -9.38 21.28 -0.11
C LYS A 181 -8.80 19.89 -0.38
N PHE A 182 -7.71 19.81 -1.15
CA PHE A 182 -7.02 18.54 -1.40
C PHE A 182 -6.14 18.16 -0.22
N GLY A 183 -5.46 19.13 0.41
CA GLY A 183 -4.66 18.88 1.61
C GLY A 183 -5.47 18.26 2.76
N GLN A 184 -6.74 18.65 2.91
CA GLN A 184 -7.67 18.06 3.90
C GLN A 184 -8.01 16.58 3.64
N LYS A 185 -7.71 16.06 2.46
CA LYS A 185 -7.94 14.65 2.09
C LYS A 185 -6.72 13.77 2.34
N ILE A 186 -5.58 14.35 2.74
CA ILE A 186 -4.33 13.61 2.97
C ILE A 186 -4.30 13.14 4.42
N PHE A 187 -4.21 11.82 4.60
CA PHE A 187 -4.15 11.17 5.90
C PHE A 187 -2.84 10.39 6.03
N TYR A 188 -2.09 10.63 7.11
CA TYR A 188 -0.86 9.91 7.40
C TYR A 188 -1.16 8.73 8.33
N VAL A 189 -0.73 7.53 7.93
CA VAL A 189 -0.86 6.31 8.73
C VAL A 189 0.56 5.84 9.06
N ASN A 190 0.97 5.96 10.32
CA ASN A 190 2.33 5.60 10.74
C ASN A 190 2.46 4.11 11.11
N TYR A 191 1.38 3.51 11.61
CA TYR A 191 1.30 2.14 12.10
C TYR A 191 -0.12 1.61 11.87
N LEU A 192 -0.23 0.33 11.53
CA LEU A 192 -1.47 -0.46 11.52
C LEU A 192 -1.58 -1.21 12.85
#